data_AF-P9WJ31-F1
#
_entry.id   AF-P9WJ31-F1
#
_cell.length_a   1.000
_cell.length_b   1.000
_cell.length_c   1.000
_cell.angle_alpha   90.00
_cell.angle_beta   90.00
_cell.angle_gamma   90.00
#
_symmetry.space_group_name_H-M   'P 1'
#
loop_
_entity.id
_entity.type
_entity.pdbx_description
1 polymer ?
#
loop_
_entity_poly.entity_id
_entity_poly.type
_entity_poly.pdbx_seq_one_letter_code
_entity_poly.pdbx_strand_id
1 'polypeptide(L)' 'MELAARMGETLTQAVVVAVREQLARRTGRTRSISLREELAAIGRRCAALPVLDTRAADTILGYDERGLPA' A
#
# COMPACT_ATOMS: atom_id res chain seq x y z
N MET A 1 -39.44 13.05 29.60
CA MET A 1 -39.43 11.80 28.79
C MET A 1 -38.64 11.98 27.50
N GLU A 2 -38.94 12.99 26.66
CA GLU A 2 -38.29 13.20 25.36
C GLU A 2 -36.76 13.31 25.41
N LEU A 3 -36.20 14.09 26.35
CA LEU A 3 -34.74 14.24 26.48
C LEU A 3 -34.02 12.91 26.77
N ALA A 4 -34.56 12.08 27.66
CA ALA A 4 -33.96 10.80 28.01
C ALA A 4 -33.99 9.82 26.82
N ALA A 5 -35.09 9.81 26.05
CA ALA A 5 -35.20 9.03 24.82
C ALA A 5 -34.18 9.51 23.78
N ARG A 6 -34.08 10.82 23.55
CA ARG A 6 -33.08 11.44 22.67
C ARG A 6 -31.65 11.10 23.10
N MET A 7 -31.35 11.12 24.40
CA MET A 7 -30.03 10.72 24.91
C MET A 7 -29.76 9.22 24.69
N GLY A 8 -30.76 8.35 24.84
CA GLY A 8 -30.62 6.92 24.52
C GLY A 8 -30.34 6.65 23.04
N GLU A 9 -30.99 7.40 22.15
CA GLU A 9 -30.73 7.38 20.71
C GLU A 9 -29.32 7.88 20.39
N THR A 10 -28.87 8.99 20.99
CA THR A 10 -27.52 9.54 20.74
C THR A 10 -26.43 8.63 21.30
N LEU A 11 -26.63 8.00 22.46
CA LEU A 11 -25.71 6.99 22.99
C LEU A 11 -25.61 5.80 22.04
N THR A 12 -26.75 5.30 21.54
CA THR A 12 -26.77 4.21 20.57
C THR A 12 -26.03 4.58 19.29
N GLN A 13 -26.28 5.78 18.76
CA GLN A 13 -25.59 6.31 17.59
C GLN A 13 -24.07 6.42 17.83
N ALA A 14 -23.64 6.93 18.99
CA ALA A 14 -22.24 7.03 19.35
C ALA A 14 -21.56 5.65 19.41
N VAL A 15 -22.23 4.64 19.97
CA VAL A 15 -21.73 3.25 19.99
C VAL A 15 -21.60 2.69 18.57
N VAL A 16 -22.60 2.89 17.71
CA VAL A 16 -22.56 2.42 16.31
C VAL A 16 -21.40 3.07 15.55
N VAL A 17 -21.18 4.38 15.72
CA VAL A 17 -20.05 5.09 15.11
C VAL A 17 -18.73 4.52 15.63
N ALA A 18 -18.57 4.37 16.94
CA ALA A 18 -17.35 3.84 17.55
C ALA A 18 -17.03 2.41 17.07
N VAL A 19 -18.05 1.54 16.95
CA VAL A 19 -17.88 0.18 16.41
C VAL A 19 -17.49 0.20 14.93
N ARG A 20 -18.13 1.04 14.11
CA ARG A 20 -17.81 1.17 12.68
C ARG A 20 -16.39 1.69 12.46
N GLU A 21 -15.97 2.70 13.20
CA GLU A 21 -14.61 3.21 13.12
C GLU A 21 -13.59 2.17 13.59
N GLN A 22 -13.89 1.44 14.66
CA GLN A 22 -12.99 0.39 15.15
C GLN A 22 -12.86 -0.75 14.15
N LEU A 23 -13.97 -1.14 13.51
CA LEU A 23 -13.95 -2.12 12.44
C LEU A 23 -13.12 -1.59 11.27
N ALA A 24 -13.36 -0.37 10.79
CA ALA A 24 -12.60 0.25 9.69
C ALA A 24 -11.09 0.32 9.98
N ARG A 25 -10.70 0.73 11.20
CA ARG A 25 -9.29 0.76 11.64
C ARG A 25 -8.65 -0.62 11.64
N ARG A 26 -9.39 -1.66 12.05
CA ARG A 26 -8.91 -3.04 12.07
C ARG A 26 -8.85 -3.64 10.68
N THR A 27 -9.91 -3.54 9.89
CA THR A 27 -9.97 -4.08 8.52
C THR A 27 -8.98 -3.38 7.60
N GLY A 28 -8.80 -2.06 7.73
CA GLY A 28 -7.79 -1.31 6.98
C GLY A 28 -6.37 -1.81 7.28
N ARG A 29 -6.09 -2.20 8.53
CA ARG A 29 -4.80 -2.77 8.93
C ARG A 29 -4.61 -4.23 8.49
N THR A 30 -5.69 -5.02 8.45
CA THR A 30 -5.62 -6.45 8.08
C THR A 30 -5.59 -6.69 6.57
N ARG A 31 -6.22 -5.82 5.76
CA ARG A 31 -6.45 -6.11 4.33
C ARG A 31 -5.26 -5.79 3.43
N SER A 32 -4.30 -4.99 3.88
CA SER A 32 -3.04 -4.84 3.15
C SER A 32 -2.07 -5.92 3.63
N ILE A 33 -1.70 -6.85 2.74
CA ILE A 33 -0.30 -7.28 2.71
C ILE A 33 0.51 -6.01 2.86
N SER A 34 1.43 -5.96 3.82
CA SER A 34 2.15 -4.71 4.06
C SER A 34 2.79 -4.27 2.74
N LEU A 35 2.79 -2.98 2.42
CA LEU A 35 3.49 -2.47 1.23
C LEU A 35 4.92 -3.05 1.13
N ARG A 36 5.56 -3.28 2.27
CA ARG A 36 6.82 -3.99 2.41
C ARG A 36 6.81 -5.40 1.81
N GLU A 37 5.83 -6.23 2.16
CA GLU A 37 5.71 -7.60 1.63
C GLU A 37 5.40 -7.60 0.14
N GLU A 38 4.59 -6.66 -0.34
CA GLU A 38 4.31 -6.50 -1.77
C GLU A 38 5.58 -6.13 -2.56
N LEU A 39 6.32 -5.11 -2.08
CA LEU A 39 7.61 -4.72 -2.66
C LEU A 39 8.62 -5.88 -2.62
N ALA A 40 8.67 -6.64 -1.52
CA ALA A 40 9.54 -7.80 -1.40
C ALA A 40 9.15 -8.92 -2.38
N ALA A 41 7.85 -9.13 -2.63
CA ALA A 41 7.37 -10.10 -3.62
C ALA A 41 7.77 -9.70 -5.04
N ILE A 42 7.65 -8.41 -5.39
CA ILE A 42 8.11 -7.88 -6.68
C ILE A 42 9.62 -8.06 -6.83
N GLY A 43 10.39 -7.71 -5.79
CA GLY A 43 11.85 -7.87 -5.78
C GLY A 43 12.29 -9.31 -6.00
N ARG A 44 11.69 -10.28 -5.28
CA ARG A 44 11.96 -11.72 -5.47
C ARG A 44 11.63 -12.19 -6.88
N ARG A 45 10.50 -11.73 -7.44
CA ARG A 45 10.11 -12.09 -8.81
C ARG A 45 11.11 -11.56 -9.83
N CYS A 46 11.52 -10.30 -9.73
CA CYS A 46 12.51 -9.71 -10.64
C CYS A 46 13.89 -10.35 -10.50
N ALA A 47 14.31 -10.68 -9.27
CA ALA A 47 15.60 -11.31 -9.00
C ALA A 47 15.70 -12.77 -9.52
N ALA A 48 14.56 -13.45 -9.73
CA ALA A 48 14.53 -14.80 -10.27
C ALA A 48 14.62 -14.84 -11.82
N LEU A 49 14.57 -13.68 -12.50
CA LEU A 49 14.67 -13.62 -13.95
C LEU A 49 16.13 -13.80 -14.42
N PRO A 50 16.38 -14.50 -15.54
CA PRO A 50 17.71 -14.62 -16.10
C PRO A 50 18.19 -13.28 -16.65
N VAL A 51 19.51 -13.04 -16.58
CA VAL A 51 20.15 -11.92 -17.29
C VAL A 51 20.21 -12.28 -18.77
N LEU A 52 19.45 -11.55 -19.61
CA LEU A 52 19.41 -11.77 -21.06
C LEU A 52 20.43 -10.93 -21.83
N ASP A 53 20.84 -9.80 -21.26
CA ASP A 53 21.80 -8.88 -21.86
C ASP A 53 22.83 -8.50 -20.80
N THR A 54 24.08 -8.89 -21.04
CA THR A 54 25.22 -8.68 -20.13
C THR A 54 26.06 -7.46 -20.53
N ARG A 55 25.64 -6.70 -21.55
CA ARG A 55 26.31 -5.44 -21.90
C ARG A 55 26.26 -4.49 -20.70
N ALA A 56 27.28 -3.63 -20.61
CA ALA A 56 27.28 -2.56 -19.62
C ALA A 56 26.05 -1.66 -19.82
N ALA A 57 25.51 -1.10 -18.73
CA ALA A 57 24.32 -0.25 -18.79
C ALA A 57 24.49 0.91 -19.80
N ASP A 58 25.66 1.54 -19.82
CA ASP A 58 25.96 2.64 -20.74
C ASP A 58 25.97 2.17 -22.20
N THR A 59 26.44 0.95 -22.46
CA THR A 59 26.39 0.33 -23.80
C THR A 59 24.96 -0.03 -24.22
N ILE A 60 24.08 -0.39 -23.27
CA ILE A 60 22.66 -0.65 -23.55
C ILE A 60 21.95 0.67 -23.86
N LEU A 61 22.21 1.69 -23.05
CA LEU A 61 21.61 3.01 -23.20
C LEU A 61 22.12 3.73 -24.45
N GLY A 62 23.36 3.45 -24.86
CA GLY A 62 24.00 4.06 -26.02
C GLY A 62 24.37 5.53 -25.78
N TYR A 63 24.50 5.96 -24.53
CA TYR A 63 24.97 7.32 -24.23
C TYR A 63 26.45 7.30 -23.90
N ASP A 64 27.21 8.23 -24.50
CA ASP A 64 28.58 8.50 -24.08
C ASP A 64 28.61 9.17 -22.69
N GLU A 65 29.82 9.40 -22.18
CA GLU A 65 30.05 10.08 -20.90
C GLU A 65 29.44 11.51 -20.80
N ARG A 66 29.03 12.10 -21.92
CA ARG A 66 28.37 13.42 -22.00
C ARG A 66 26.85 13.31 -22.12
N GLY A 67 26.29 12.11 -22.12
CA GLY A 67 24.86 11.88 -22.30
C GLY A 67 24.40 12.03 -23.76
N LEU A 68 25.30 11.94 -24.74
CA LEU A 68 24.96 12.01 -26.15
C LEU A 68 24.82 10.60 -26.75
N PRO A 69 23.86 10.36 -27.65
CA PRO A 69 23.78 9.09 -28.38
C PRO A 69 25.10 8.83 -29.11
N ALA A 70 25.71 7.66 -28.84
CA ALA A 70 26.88 7.14 -29.55
C ALA A 70 26.47 6.26 -30.74
#